data_AF-A0A0Q8ZUP4-F1
#
_entry.id   AF-A0A0Q8ZUP4-F1
#
_cell.length_a   1.000
_cell.length_b   1.000
_cell.length_c   1.000
_cell.angle_alpha   90.00
_cell.angle_beta   90.00
_cell.angle_gamma   90.00
#
_symmetry.space_group_name_H-M   'P 1'
#
loop_
_entity.id
_entity.type
_entity.pdbx_description
1 polymer ?
#
loop_
_entity_poly.entity_id
_entity_poly.type
_entity_poly.pdbx_seq_one_letter_code
_entity_poly.pdbx_strand_id
1 'polypeptide(L)'
;MKKLLLITLLTLLNSCSSNYYFVNIDEDANIYSTKDAKEVIAVIPKGYGAYIHTSTKNYRKVKWQNYKGWVINPVYSNADFSTNNYNSSNRNYSEKTTITSSGGSIHVKGYTRKDGRYVQPHTRSAPRRR
;
A
#
# COMPACT_ATOMS: atom_id res chain seq x y z
N MET A 1 -46.04 21.24 2.25
CA MET A 1 -44.95 20.75 1.36
C MET A 1 -43.57 21.37 1.62
N LYS A 2 -43.46 22.57 2.23
CA LYS A 2 -42.16 23.22 2.53
C LYS A 2 -41.24 22.41 3.47
N LYS A 3 -41.79 21.67 4.44
CA LYS A 3 -41.01 20.82 5.36
C LYS A 3 -40.42 19.57 4.69
N LEU A 4 -41.11 18.99 3.70
CA LEU A 4 -40.61 17.87 2.89
C LEU A 4 -39.50 18.32 1.93
N LEU A 5 -39.61 19.54 1.38
CA LEU A 5 -38.60 20.14 0.51
C LEU A 5 -37.28 20.43 1.27
N LEU A 6 -37.37 20.75 2.57
CA LEU A 6 -36.21 20.99 3.42
C LEU A 6 -35.47 19.68 3.74
N ILE A 7 -36.18 18.57 3.92
CA ILE A 7 -35.60 17.24 4.16
C ILE A 7 -34.91 16.69 2.90
N THR A 8 -35.49 16.89 1.71
CA THR A 8 -34.85 16.49 0.44
C THR A 8 -33.63 17.36 0.09
N LEU A 9 -33.57 18.61 0.55
CA LEU A 9 -32.39 19.47 0.38
C LEU A 9 -31.21 19.01 1.27
N LEU A 10 -31.47 18.52 2.49
CA LEU A 10 -30.42 18.03 3.39
C LEU A 10 -29.76 16.72 2.92
N THR A 11 -30.48 15.86 2.20
CA THR A 11 -29.92 14.58 1.73
C THR A 11 -29.00 14.75 0.52
N LEU A 12 -29.19 15.79 -0.29
CA LEU A 12 -28.37 16.07 -1.47
C LEU A 12 -26.96 16.58 -1.12
N LEU A 13 -26.80 17.24 0.04
CA LEU A 13 -25.55 17.85 0.48
C LEU A 13 -24.51 16.83 1.01
N ASN A 14 -24.91 15.59 1.27
CA ASN A 14 -24.05 14.56 1.87
C ASN A 14 -23.42 13.58 0.87
N SER A 15 -23.59 13.77 -0.44
CA SER A 15 -23.26 12.76 -1.45
C SER A 15 -21.81 12.75 -1.97
N CYS A 16 -20.93 13.64 -1.50
CA CYS A 16 -19.55 13.74 -2.01
C CYS A 16 -18.49 13.36 -0.96
N SER A 17 -18.45 12.10 -0.54
CA SER A 17 -17.32 11.57 0.24
C SER A 17 -16.29 10.93 -0.70
N SER A 18 -15.05 11.44 -0.68
CA SER A 18 -13.93 10.79 -1.37
C SER A 18 -13.17 9.94 -0.37
N ASN A 19 -13.25 8.63 -0.54
CA ASN A 19 -12.72 7.65 0.42
C ASN A 19 -11.21 7.50 0.23
N TYR A 20 -10.45 8.32 0.97
CA TYR A 20 -9.00 8.20 1.12
C TYR A 20 -8.67 7.58 2.47
N TYR A 21 -7.66 6.72 2.50
CA TYR A 21 -7.10 6.16 3.73
C TYR A 21 -5.58 6.25 3.70
N PHE A 22 -4.98 6.30 4.89
CA PHE A 22 -3.53 6.45 5.06
C PHE A 22 -2.83 5.08 4.96
N VAL A 23 -1.71 5.04 4.23
CA VAL A 23 -0.92 3.84 3.97
C VAL A 23 0.57 4.14 4.06
N ASN A 24 1.37 3.10 4.29
CA ASN A 24 2.83 3.17 4.16
C ASN A 24 3.23 2.64 2.78
N ILE A 25 4.01 3.42 2.05
CA ILE A 25 4.52 3.04 0.72
C ILE A 25 5.72 2.10 0.90
N ASP A 26 5.65 0.88 0.36
CA ASP A 26 6.66 -0.16 0.59
C ASP A 26 7.75 -0.19 -0.49
N GLU A 27 7.55 0.54 -1.59
CA GLU A 27 8.48 0.73 -2.71
C GLU A 27 8.35 2.13 -3.30
N ASP A 28 9.39 2.65 -3.97
CA ASP A 28 9.33 3.97 -4.59
C ASP A 28 8.16 4.06 -5.60
N ALA A 29 7.30 5.06 -5.42
CA ALA A 29 6.05 5.17 -6.15
C ALA A 29 5.96 6.48 -6.95
N ASN A 30 5.89 6.37 -8.27
CA ASN A 30 5.69 7.52 -9.16
C ASN A 30 4.25 8.02 -9.11
N ILE A 31 4.10 9.33 -8.97
CA ILE A 31 2.82 10.03 -9.09
C ILE A 31 2.71 10.58 -10.50
N TYR A 32 1.64 10.22 -11.20
CA TYR A 32 1.32 10.63 -12.55
C TYR A 32 0.19 11.65 -12.58
N SER A 33 0.23 12.59 -13.52
CA SER A 33 -0.87 13.57 -13.72
C SER A 33 -2.15 12.88 -14.21
N THR A 34 -2.04 11.86 -15.06
CA THR A 34 -3.15 11.10 -15.65
C THR A 34 -3.01 9.59 -15.40
N LYS A 35 -4.09 8.83 -15.66
CA LYS A 35 -4.07 7.36 -15.56
C LYS A 35 -3.16 6.68 -16.59
N ASP A 36 -2.86 7.37 -17.68
CA ASP A 36 -2.11 6.84 -18.83
C ASP A 36 -0.59 6.85 -18.60
N ALA A 37 -0.13 7.17 -17.38
CA ALA A 37 1.28 7.22 -17.02
C ALA A 37 2.14 8.24 -17.82
N LYS A 38 1.52 9.22 -18.48
CA LYS A 38 2.21 10.08 -19.47
C LYS A 38 3.29 10.98 -18.87
N GLU A 39 3.05 11.51 -17.67
CA GLU A 39 3.92 12.49 -17.04
C GLU A 39 4.01 12.21 -15.55
N VAL A 40 5.25 12.08 -15.05
CA VAL A 40 5.55 11.94 -13.63
C VAL A 40 5.68 13.33 -13.00
N ILE A 41 4.87 13.62 -11.99
CA ILE A 41 4.86 14.91 -11.29
C ILE A 41 5.61 14.85 -9.95
N ALA A 42 5.77 13.67 -9.35
CA ALA A 42 6.51 13.45 -8.12
C ALA A 42 6.83 11.97 -7.90
N VAL A 43 7.74 11.67 -6.97
CA VAL A 43 8.06 10.31 -6.52
C VAL A 43 7.91 10.26 -5.01
N ILE A 44 7.11 9.32 -4.52
CA ILE A 44 6.99 9.02 -3.09
C ILE A 44 8.06 7.97 -2.76
N PRO A 45 9.06 8.28 -1.92
CA PRO A 45 10.08 7.30 -1.58
C PRO A 45 9.50 6.18 -0.70
N LYS A 46 10.12 5.01 -0.76
CA LYS A 46 9.85 3.90 0.15
C LYS A 46 9.90 4.34 1.61
N GLY A 47 8.96 3.85 2.40
CA GLY A 47 8.84 4.11 3.83
C GLY A 47 8.06 5.38 4.18
N TYR A 48 7.63 6.17 3.18
CA TYR A 48 6.80 7.35 3.41
C TYR A 48 5.32 7.00 3.45
N GLY A 49 4.58 7.76 4.26
CA GLY A 49 3.13 7.66 4.34
C GLY A 49 2.43 8.48 3.27
N ALA A 50 1.34 7.96 2.70
CA ALA A 50 0.51 8.67 1.73
C ALA A 50 -0.97 8.34 1.89
N TYR A 51 -1.85 9.21 1.38
CA TYR A 51 -3.29 8.93 1.35
C TYR A 51 -3.68 8.34 0.01
N ILE A 52 -4.18 7.10 0.03
CA ILE A 52 -4.63 6.37 -1.15
C ILE A 52 -6.16 6.34 -1.20
N HIS A 53 -6.72 6.55 -2.39
CA HIS A 53 -8.15 6.38 -2.64
C HIS A 53 -8.52 4.89 -2.81
N THR A 54 -9.73 4.51 -2.37
CA THR A 54 -10.28 3.14 -2.48
C THR A 54 -10.63 2.71 -3.93
N SER A 55 -10.03 3.33 -4.96
CA SER A 55 -10.29 2.95 -6.37
C SER A 55 -9.68 1.60 -6.76
N THR A 56 -9.74 1.27 -8.05
CA THR A 56 -9.22 0.03 -8.63
C THR A 56 -7.77 -0.25 -8.22
N LYS A 57 -7.45 -1.54 -7.98
CA LYS A 57 -6.15 -1.97 -7.45
C LYS A 57 -4.95 -1.51 -8.31
N ASN A 58 -5.14 -1.46 -9.63
CA ASN A 58 -4.06 -1.18 -10.58
C ASN A 58 -3.76 0.32 -10.73
N TYR A 59 -4.74 1.19 -10.45
CA TYR A 59 -4.58 2.64 -10.58
C TYR A 59 -5.26 3.34 -9.42
N ARG A 60 -4.46 3.92 -8.53
CA ARG A 60 -4.97 4.56 -7.33
C ARG A 60 -4.70 6.05 -7.37
N LYS A 61 -5.72 6.85 -7.02
CA LYS A 61 -5.48 8.26 -6.72
C LYS A 61 -4.71 8.34 -5.42
N VAL A 62 -3.64 9.13 -5.40
CA VAL A 62 -2.84 9.37 -4.20
C VAL A 62 -2.79 10.86 -3.88
N LYS A 63 -2.70 11.19 -2.60
CA LYS A 63 -2.29 12.50 -2.11
C LYS A 63 -1.05 12.31 -1.24
N TRP A 64 0.00 13.03 -1.58
CA TRP A 64 1.25 13.03 -0.84
C TRP A 64 1.83 14.43 -0.84
N GLN A 65 1.95 15.03 0.35
CA GLN A 65 2.30 16.45 0.49
C GLN A 65 1.38 17.33 -0.38
N ASN A 66 1.97 18.19 -1.22
CA ASN A 66 1.26 19.06 -2.16
C ASN A 66 0.93 18.37 -3.50
N TYR A 67 1.33 17.11 -3.67
CA TYR A 67 1.12 16.37 -4.91
C TYR A 67 -0.16 15.54 -4.83
N LYS A 68 -0.91 15.56 -5.95
CA LYS A 68 -2.11 14.76 -6.14
C LYS A 68 -2.11 14.21 -7.55
N GLY A 69 -2.27 12.91 -7.68
CA GLY A 69 -2.24 12.26 -8.97
C GLY A 69 -2.59 10.78 -8.90
N TRP A 70 -2.08 10.01 -9.85
CA TRP A 70 -2.30 8.59 -9.99
C TRP A 70 -1.02 7.82 -9.71
N VAL A 71 -1.13 6.68 -9.02
CA VAL A 71 -0.04 5.72 -8.90
C VAL A 71 -0.49 4.42 -9.52
N ILE A 72 0.43 3.80 -10.27
CA ILE A 72 0.18 2.58 -11.03
C ILE A 72 0.75 1.41 -10.24
N ASN A 73 -0.10 0.41 -9.97
CA ASN A 73 0.21 -0.78 -9.19
C ASN A 73 0.99 -0.49 -7.88
N PRO A 74 0.54 0.46 -7.02
CA PRO A 74 1.29 0.81 -5.83
C PRO A 74 1.40 -0.39 -4.87
N VAL A 75 2.61 -0.71 -4.43
CA VAL A 75 2.83 -1.61 -3.29
C VAL A 75 2.88 -0.79 -2.01
N TYR A 76 1.93 -1.07 -1.12
CA TYR A 76 1.78 -0.38 0.15
C TYR A 76 1.20 -1.32 1.19
N SER A 77 1.52 -1.04 2.44
CA SER A 77 0.97 -1.68 3.62
C SER A 77 -0.07 -0.76 4.26
N ASN A 78 -1.03 -1.34 4.98
CA ASN A 78 -1.89 -0.52 5.83
C ASN A 78 -0.99 0.25 6.79
N ALA A 79 -1.24 1.54 6.97
CA ALA A 79 -0.52 2.27 7.99
C ALA A 79 -0.89 1.65 9.34
N ASP A 80 0.08 0.95 9.95
CA ASP A 80 -0.11 0.30 11.23
C ASP A 80 -0.37 1.39 12.29
N PHE A 81 -1.64 1.66 12.57
CA PHE A 81 -2.02 2.17 13.88
C PHE A 81 -1.76 1.02 14.84
N SER A 82 -0.63 1.06 15.55
CA SER A 82 -0.23 0.02 16.49
C SER A 82 -1.42 -0.39 17.38
N THR A 83 -2.03 -1.51 17.03
CA THR A 83 -2.67 -2.40 17.97
C THR A 83 -2.01 -3.73 17.70
N ASN A 84 -1.02 -4.06 18.53
CA ASN A 84 -0.40 -5.37 18.56
C ASN A 84 -1.51 -6.41 18.76
N ASN A 85 -1.99 -7.00 17.68
CA ASN A 85 -2.82 -8.18 17.73
C ASN A 85 -2.31 -9.17 16.70
N TYR A 86 -1.41 -10.03 17.20
CA TYR A 86 -1.14 -11.33 16.63
C TYR A 86 -2.44 -12.10 16.50
N ASN A 87 -3.00 -12.13 15.30
CA ASN A 87 -3.68 -13.29 14.72
C ASN A 87 -4.26 -12.87 13.38
N SER A 88 -3.67 -13.34 12.28
CA SER A 88 -4.40 -13.40 11.03
C SER A 88 -4.25 -14.78 10.43
N SER A 89 -5.40 -15.42 10.34
CA SER A 89 -5.67 -16.74 9.81
C SER A 89 -5.16 -16.90 8.38
N ASN A 90 -4.47 -18.02 8.22
CA ASN A 90 -4.14 -18.73 7.00
C ASN A 90 -5.18 -18.52 5.88
N ARG A 91 -4.82 -17.80 4.82
CA ARG A 91 -5.55 -17.83 3.54
C ARG A 91 -4.63 -18.44 2.48
N ASN A 92 -4.85 -19.73 2.24
CA ASN A 92 -4.31 -20.43 1.09
C ASN A 92 -4.90 -19.81 -0.18
N TYR A 93 -4.10 -19.04 -0.90
CA TYR A 93 -4.39 -18.66 -2.29
C TYR A 93 -3.40 -19.42 -3.19
N SER A 94 -3.92 -20.43 -3.88
CA SER A 94 -3.18 -21.15 -4.91
C SER A 94 -3.21 -20.31 -6.18
N GLU A 95 -2.13 -19.59 -6.46
CA GLU A 95 -1.94 -18.88 -7.72
C GLU A 95 -0.81 -19.54 -8.50
N LYS A 96 -1.20 -20.20 -9.60
CA LYS A 96 -0.29 -20.82 -10.56
C LYS A 96 0.39 -19.72 -11.37
N THR A 97 1.70 -19.54 -11.19
CA THR A 97 2.52 -18.68 -12.06
C THR A 97 3.80 -19.38 -12.53
N THR A 98 4.14 -19.04 -13.76
CA THR A 98 5.14 -19.58 -14.66
C THR A 98 6.58 -19.50 -14.13
N ILE A 99 7.30 -20.60 -14.30
CA ILE A 99 8.67 -20.79 -13.83
C ILE A 99 9.63 -19.94 -14.66
N THR A 100 10.12 -18.84 -14.09
CA THR A 100 11.40 -18.22 -14.47
C THR A 100 12.23 -18.09 -13.20
N SER A 101 13.35 -18.80 -13.15
CA SER A 101 14.16 -19.03 -11.94
C SER A 101 14.99 -17.79 -11.56
N SER A 102 14.32 -16.76 -11.06
CA SER A 102 14.98 -15.69 -10.30
C SER A 102 15.00 -16.09 -8.82
N GLY A 103 16.18 -16.07 -8.20
CA GLY A 103 16.32 -16.43 -6.79
C GLY A 103 15.44 -15.54 -5.91
N GLY A 104 14.45 -16.15 -5.23
CA GLY A 104 13.44 -15.44 -4.44
C GLY A 104 14.01 -14.70 -3.22
N SER A 105 13.15 -14.09 -2.41
CA SER A 105 13.55 -13.50 -1.12
C SER A 105 13.28 -14.47 0.03
N ILE A 106 14.15 -14.47 1.05
CA ILE A 106 14.04 -15.30 2.26
C ILE A 106 13.95 -14.40 3.48
N HIS A 107 12.95 -14.64 4.32
CA HIS A 107 12.82 -14.02 5.63
C HIS A 107 13.66 -14.79 6.67
N VAL A 108 14.59 -14.11 7.33
CA VAL A 108 15.47 -14.66 8.36
C VAL A 108 14.96 -14.21 9.72
N LYS A 109 14.67 -15.18 10.60
CA LYS A 109 14.29 -14.91 12.00
C LYS A 109 15.49 -14.37 12.78
N GLY A 110 15.22 -13.54 13.79
CA GLY A 110 16.26 -13.09 14.71
C GLY A 110 16.78 -14.25 15.56
N TYR A 111 18.06 -14.18 15.92
CA TYR A 111 18.71 -15.19 16.77
C TYR A 111 19.89 -14.59 17.54
N THR A 112 20.26 -15.22 18.64
CA THR A 112 21.46 -14.85 19.40
C THR A 112 22.62 -15.70 18.93
N ARG A 113 23.74 -15.06 18.56
CA ARG A 113 24.97 -15.75 18.19
C ARG A 113 25.64 -16.37 19.42
N LYS A 114 26.56 -17.32 19.18
CA LYS A 114 27.37 -17.96 20.25
C LYS A 114 28.22 -17.00 21.08
N ASP A 115 28.51 -15.80 20.55
CA ASP A 115 29.23 -14.72 21.24
C ASP A 115 28.30 -13.78 22.03
N GLY A 116 27.01 -14.12 22.15
CA GLY A 116 26.00 -13.34 22.88
C GLY A 116 25.38 -12.18 22.10
N ARG A 117 25.85 -11.87 20.88
CA ARG A 117 25.30 -10.77 20.08
C ARG A 117 23.97 -11.17 19.43
N TYR A 118 22.93 -10.38 19.67
CA TYR A 118 21.63 -10.55 19.02
C TYR A 118 21.68 -10.12 17.53
N VAL A 119 20.98 -10.88 16.69
CA VAL A 119 20.77 -10.58 15.27
C VAL A 119 19.30 -10.28 15.06
N GLN A 120 18.97 -9.09 14.56
CA GLN A 120 17.61 -8.71 14.24
C GLN A 120 17.07 -9.50 13.03
N PRO A 121 15.78 -9.90 13.02
CA PRO A 121 15.16 -10.46 11.84
C PRO A 121 15.27 -9.51 10.64
N HIS A 122 15.53 -10.06 9.46
CA HIS A 122 15.67 -9.31 8.22
C HIS A 122 15.32 -10.17 7.01
N THR A 123 15.05 -9.54 5.87
CA THR A 123 14.83 -10.23 4.59
C THR A 123 16.08 -10.13 3.73
N ARG A 124 16.48 -11.22 3.07
CA ARG A 124 17.64 -11.27 2.17
C ARG A 124 17.33 -12.07 0.90
N SER A 125 18.13 -11.90 -0.15
CA SER A 125 18.00 -12.70 -1.38
C SER A 125 18.34 -14.18 -1.14
N ALA A 126 17.62 -15.08 -1.79
CA ALA A 126 17.84 -16.51 -1.76
C ALA A 126 19.16 -16.85 -2.48
N PRO A 127 19.93 -17.81 -1.95
CA PRO A 127 21.10 -18.33 -2.65
C PRO A 127 20.73 -18.83 -4.05
N ARG A 128 21.54 -18.45 -5.05
CA ARG A 128 21.38 -18.96 -6.42
C ARG A 128 22.07 -20.32 -6.53
N ARG A 129 21.40 -21.30 -7.16
CA ARG A 129 22.06 -22.55 -7.58
C ARG A 129 22.99 -22.22 -8.75
N ARG A 130 24.24 -22.68 -8.66
CA ARG A 130 25.19 -22.74 -9.78
C ARG A 130 25.02 -24.06 -10.50
#